data_AF-A0A1Q5U040-F1
#
_entry.id   AF-A0A1Q5U040-F1
#
_cell.length_a   1.000
_cell.length_b   1.000
_cell.length_c   1.000
_cell.angle_alpha   90.00
_cell.angle_beta   90.00
_cell.angle_gamma   90.00
#
_symmetry.space_group_name_H-M   'P 1'
#
loop_
_entity.id
_entity.type
_entity.pdbx_description
1 polymer ?
#
loop_
_entity_poly.entity_id
_entity_poly.type
_entity_poly.pdbx_seq_one_letter_code
_entity_poly.pdbx_strand_id
1 'polypeptide(L)'
;MKFKPTILAREESDLHLPRILCLHGGGTNARIFRAQCRGILKHLQHEFRFVFAQAPFPSAAGPDVLSVYKEWGPFWRWLQASPGDAESQETVTELDRVLENVMNLETMKGATGEWIGVLGFSQGAKLAASLLYRQQQGRSLSKANFRFGILLAGSAPLATLDPDCDLYPGSVLSIPTIHMHGLHDSGLHRHRQLYASCRRDTAKLLEWDGHHRVPIKTKDLLPLVQQIRELAEDTDAGWTSSFSVALDLKPLVSCLEVEV
;
A
#
# COMPACT_ATOMS: atom_id res chain seq x y z
N MET A 1 -27.88 -15.13 23.07
CA MET A 1 -27.05 -14.88 21.87
C MET A 1 -25.60 -15.08 22.25
N LYS A 2 -24.92 -16.07 21.65
CA LYS A 2 -23.49 -16.33 21.93
C LYS A 2 -22.65 -15.33 21.15
N PHE A 3 -21.93 -14.47 21.85
CA PHE A 3 -20.83 -13.68 21.26
C PHE A 3 -19.87 -14.65 20.55
N LYS A 4 -19.60 -14.44 19.26
CA LYS A 4 -18.58 -15.21 18.54
C LYS A 4 -17.21 -14.72 18.99
N PRO A 5 -16.39 -15.52 19.69
CA PRO A 5 -15.07 -15.11 20.20
C PRO A 5 -14.03 -14.85 19.10
N THR A 6 -14.33 -15.22 17.86
CA THR A 6 -13.38 -15.29 16.74
C THR A 6 -12.91 -13.92 16.24
N ILE A 7 -13.71 -12.86 16.38
CA ILE A 7 -13.33 -11.52 15.89
C ILE A 7 -12.33 -10.85 16.83
N LEU A 8 -12.56 -10.91 18.16
CA LEU A 8 -11.69 -10.31 19.17
C LEU A 8 -10.32 -11.01 19.23
N ALA A 9 -10.31 -12.36 19.18
CA ALA A 9 -9.06 -13.13 19.18
C ALA A 9 -8.14 -12.81 17.99
N ARG A 10 -8.72 -12.38 16.86
CA ARG A 10 -7.94 -12.03 15.68
C ARG A 10 -7.35 -10.62 15.78
N GLU A 11 -8.07 -9.66 16.37
CA GLU A 11 -7.58 -8.29 16.56
C GLU A 11 -6.38 -8.21 17.51
N GLU A 12 -6.24 -9.16 18.45
CA GLU A 12 -5.05 -9.27 19.31
C GLU A 12 -3.89 -10.02 18.62
N SER A 13 -4.20 -11.00 17.76
CA SER A 13 -3.20 -11.90 17.18
C SER A 13 -2.25 -11.25 16.16
N ASP A 14 -2.63 -10.13 15.53
CA ASP A 14 -1.85 -9.49 14.46
C ASP A 14 -1.22 -8.14 14.86
N LEU A 15 -1.31 -7.76 16.14
CA LEU A 15 -0.79 -6.47 16.65
C LEU A 15 0.73 -6.34 16.51
N HIS A 16 1.45 -7.46 16.46
CA HIS A 16 2.90 -7.52 16.27
C HIS A 16 3.31 -7.46 14.79
N LEU A 17 2.40 -7.67 13.85
CA LEU A 17 2.74 -7.70 12.44
C LEU A 17 3.11 -6.31 11.92
N PRO A 18 4.08 -6.20 11.00
CA PRO A 18 4.38 -4.96 10.30
C PRO A 18 3.13 -4.37 9.65
N ARG A 19 2.98 -3.05 9.75
CA ARG A 19 1.78 -2.31 9.36
C ARG A 19 1.92 -1.67 7.99
N ILE A 20 0.88 -1.83 7.18
CA ILE A 20 0.73 -1.17 5.88
C ILE A 20 -0.45 -0.19 5.95
N LEU A 21 -0.16 1.09 5.77
CA LEU A 21 -1.17 2.15 5.67
C LEU A 21 -1.89 2.07 4.32
N CYS A 22 -3.21 1.96 4.32
CA CYS A 22 -4.02 1.80 3.10
C CYS A 22 -4.85 3.05 2.80
N LEU A 23 -4.62 3.65 1.63
CA LEU A 23 -5.21 4.90 1.15
C LEU A 23 -6.14 4.65 -0.04
N HIS A 24 -7.44 4.88 0.16
CA HIS A 24 -8.47 4.64 -0.85
C HIS A 24 -8.42 5.65 -2.02
N GLY A 25 -9.09 5.35 -3.13
CA GLY A 25 -9.23 6.29 -4.26
C GLY A 25 -10.08 7.52 -3.94
N GLY A 26 -10.08 8.52 -4.82
CA GLY A 26 -10.99 9.66 -4.68
C GLY A 26 -12.45 9.25 -4.92
N GLY A 27 -13.39 9.80 -4.17
CA GLY A 27 -14.82 9.49 -4.29
C GLY A 27 -15.20 8.08 -3.79
N THR A 28 -14.41 7.52 -2.88
CA THR A 28 -14.72 6.26 -2.19
C THR A 28 -14.44 6.41 -0.69
N ASN A 29 -14.30 5.32 0.07
CA ASN A 29 -14.02 5.35 1.49
C ASN A 29 -13.23 4.11 1.94
N ALA A 30 -12.77 4.12 3.20
CA ALA A 30 -11.95 3.06 3.79
C ALA A 30 -12.65 1.69 3.76
N ARG A 31 -13.97 1.66 4.00
CA ARG A 31 -14.78 0.43 3.98
C ARG A 31 -14.83 -0.20 2.59
N ILE A 32 -15.11 0.59 1.57
CA ILE A 32 -15.12 0.13 0.16
C ILE A 32 -13.73 -0.35 -0.22
N PHE A 33 -12.68 0.40 0.13
CA PHE A 33 -11.32 0.02 -0.22
C PHE A 33 -10.87 -1.29 0.44
N ARG A 34 -11.24 -1.51 1.70
CA ARG A 34 -11.04 -2.82 2.37
C ARG A 34 -11.73 -3.96 1.62
N ALA A 35 -12.94 -3.73 1.12
CA ALA A 35 -13.68 -4.73 0.34
C ALA A 35 -13.06 -4.97 -1.05
N GLN A 36 -12.49 -3.94 -1.68
CA GLN A 36 -11.74 -4.03 -2.94
C GLN A 36 -10.43 -4.81 -2.75
N CYS A 37 -9.75 -4.61 -1.62
CA CYS A 37 -8.49 -5.29 -1.27
C CYS A 37 -8.68 -6.70 -0.70
N ARG A 38 -9.90 -7.27 -0.65
CA ARG A 38 -10.18 -8.58 -0.02
C ARG A 38 -9.28 -9.72 -0.50
N GLY A 39 -8.88 -9.70 -1.78
CA GLY A 39 -7.96 -10.68 -2.36
C GLY A 39 -6.56 -10.54 -1.74
N ILE A 40 -6.02 -9.32 -1.72
CA ILE A 40 -4.72 -9.00 -1.12
C ILE A 40 -4.72 -9.42 0.36
N LEU A 41 -5.75 -9.01 1.11
CA LEU A 41 -5.90 -9.35 2.52
C LEU A 41 -5.89 -10.86 2.74
N LYS A 42 -6.65 -11.62 1.93
CA LYS A 42 -6.69 -13.09 2.08
C LYS A 42 -5.31 -13.73 2.01
N HIS A 43 -4.41 -13.20 1.19
CA HIS A 43 -3.07 -13.77 0.99
C HIS A 43 -2.02 -13.25 1.97
N LEU A 44 -2.16 -12.02 2.50
CA LEU A 44 -1.10 -11.33 3.24
C LEU A 44 -1.46 -11.00 4.70
N GLN A 45 -2.70 -11.27 5.14
CA GLN A 45 -3.17 -10.95 6.50
C GLN A 45 -2.42 -11.63 7.66
N HIS A 46 -1.58 -12.63 7.38
CA HIS A 46 -0.76 -13.31 8.40
C HIS A 46 0.67 -12.79 8.45
N GLU A 47 1.03 -11.91 7.52
CA GLU A 47 2.37 -11.32 7.37
C GLU A 47 2.34 -9.83 7.65
N PHE A 48 1.23 -9.16 7.30
CA PHE A 48 1.07 -7.72 7.47
C PHE A 48 -0.29 -7.37 8.08
N ARG A 49 -0.29 -6.33 8.91
CA ARG A 49 -1.50 -5.67 9.38
C ARG A 49 -1.85 -4.50 8.46
N PHE A 50 -2.97 -4.62 7.74
CA PHE A 50 -3.44 -3.57 6.83
C PHE A 50 -4.40 -2.61 7.54
N VAL A 51 -4.02 -1.34 7.61
CA VAL A 51 -4.80 -0.29 8.29
C VAL A 51 -5.38 0.68 7.26
N PHE A 52 -6.70 0.68 7.13
CA PHE A 52 -7.41 1.48 6.13
C PHE A 52 -7.78 2.84 6.70
N ALA A 53 -7.10 3.89 6.23
CA ALA A 53 -7.38 5.26 6.65
C ALA A 53 -8.55 5.84 5.85
N GLN A 54 -9.29 6.74 6.49
CA GLN A 54 -10.43 7.44 5.91
C GLN A 54 -10.01 8.86 5.53
N ALA A 55 -10.22 9.26 4.28
CA ALA A 55 -9.87 10.61 3.83
C ALA A 55 -10.77 11.67 4.49
N PRO A 56 -10.25 12.89 4.76
CA PRO A 56 -10.96 13.93 5.50
C PRO A 56 -12.01 14.69 4.70
N PHE A 57 -11.87 14.75 3.37
CA PHE A 57 -12.66 15.70 2.57
C PHE A 57 -13.84 15.01 1.89
N PRO A 58 -15.08 15.50 2.08
CA PRO A 58 -16.23 15.00 1.34
C PRO A 58 -16.03 15.11 -0.17
N SER A 59 -16.62 14.16 -0.91
CA SER A 59 -16.58 14.15 -2.36
C SER A 59 -17.83 13.49 -2.94
N ALA A 60 -18.08 13.74 -4.23
CA ALA A 60 -18.99 12.91 -5.00
C ALA A 60 -18.43 11.48 -5.13
N ALA A 61 -19.29 10.52 -5.44
CA ALA A 61 -18.85 9.17 -5.73
C ALA A 61 -17.90 9.19 -6.95
N GLY A 62 -16.84 8.39 -6.87
CA GLY A 62 -15.93 8.19 -8.00
C GLY A 62 -16.62 7.46 -9.16
N PRO A 63 -16.02 7.47 -10.35
CA PRO A 63 -16.52 6.71 -11.49
C PRO A 63 -16.73 5.24 -11.10
N ASP A 64 -17.83 4.65 -11.55
CA ASP A 64 -18.23 3.26 -11.33
C ASP A 64 -18.47 2.82 -9.87
N VAL A 65 -18.19 3.66 -8.86
CA VAL A 65 -18.43 3.32 -7.44
C VAL A 65 -19.90 3.04 -7.18
N LEU A 66 -20.80 3.86 -7.76
CA LEU A 66 -22.24 3.73 -7.55
C LEU A 66 -22.84 2.47 -8.19
N SER A 67 -22.13 1.79 -9.09
CA SER A 67 -22.64 0.54 -9.70
C SER A 67 -22.70 -0.62 -8.70
N VAL A 68 -21.79 -0.65 -7.71
CA VAL A 68 -21.65 -1.73 -6.72
C VAL A 68 -21.83 -1.22 -5.29
N TYR A 69 -21.48 0.04 -5.01
CA TYR A 69 -21.34 0.59 -3.67
C TYR A 69 -22.25 1.81 -3.41
N LYS A 70 -23.38 1.90 -4.13
CA LYS A 70 -24.32 3.03 -4.01
C LYS A 70 -24.72 3.34 -2.56
N GLU A 71 -24.98 2.30 -1.77
CA GLU A 71 -25.44 2.40 -0.38
C GLU A 71 -24.30 2.47 0.64
N TRP A 72 -23.05 2.52 0.17
CA TRP A 72 -21.87 2.49 1.04
C TRP A 72 -21.25 3.87 1.23
N GLY A 73 -21.96 4.95 0.86
CA GLY A 73 -21.56 6.31 1.16
C GLY A 73 -21.55 6.60 2.68
N PRO A 74 -21.05 7.78 3.11
CA PRO A 74 -20.55 8.89 2.29
C PRO A 74 -19.21 8.62 1.59
N PHE A 75 -18.86 9.46 0.62
CA PHE A 75 -17.65 9.35 -0.19
C PHE A 75 -16.69 10.50 0.07
N TRP A 76 -15.40 10.22 -0.08
CA TRP A 76 -14.33 11.10 0.39
C TRP A 76 -13.16 11.13 -0.57
N ARG A 77 -12.34 12.17 -0.47
CA ARG A 77 -11.12 12.40 -1.24
C ARG A 77 -10.00 12.89 -0.33
N TRP A 78 -8.77 12.64 -0.75
CA TRP A 78 -7.55 13.04 -0.05
C TRP A 78 -7.06 14.41 -0.51
N LEU A 79 -7.06 14.63 -1.83
CA LEU A 79 -6.47 15.80 -2.46
C LEU A 79 -7.57 16.70 -2.99
N GLN A 80 -7.44 18.00 -2.76
CA GLN A 80 -8.43 18.99 -3.18
C GLN A 80 -8.01 19.74 -4.43
N ALA A 81 -6.70 19.98 -4.58
CA ALA A 81 -6.13 20.71 -5.69
C ALA A 81 -6.24 19.92 -7.01
N SER A 82 -6.17 20.65 -8.13
CA SER A 82 -6.12 20.00 -9.43
C SER A 82 -4.76 19.32 -9.63
N PRO A 83 -4.65 18.31 -10.50
CA PRO A 83 -3.36 17.70 -10.80
C PRO A 83 -2.33 18.73 -11.28
N GLY A 84 -1.23 18.88 -10.54
CA GLY A 84 -0.15 19.83 -10.85
C GLY A 84 -0.18 21.10 -10.01
N ASP A 85 -1.28 21.37 -9.34
CA ASP A 85 -1.38 22.46 -8.37
C ASP A 85 -0.86 22.00 -7.00
N ALA A 86 -0.34 22.94 -6.22
CA ALA A 86 0.01 22.69 -4.82
C ALA A 86 -1.27 22.60 -3.96
N GLU A 87 -1.25 21.72 -2.96
CA GLU A 87 -2.30 21.69 -1.95
C GLU A 87 -2.15 22.90 -1.01
N SER A 88 -3.27 23.37 -0.47
CA SER A 88 -3.23 24.45 0.53
C SER A 88 -2.60 23.94 1.84
N GLN A 89 -2.01 24.84 2.63
CA GLN A 89 -1.42 24.49 3.93
C GLN A 89 -2.46 23.86 4.86
N GLU A 90 -3.71 24.34 4.83
CA GLU A 90 -4.82 23.78 5.61
C GLU A 90 -5.14 22.34 5.18
N THR A 91 -5.10 22.09 3.87
CA THR A 91 -5.33 20.75 3.32
C THR A 91 -4.25 19.77 3.77
N VAL A 92 -2.98 20.17 3.68
CA VAL A 92 -1.83 19.38 4.16
C VAL A 92 -1.93 19.12 5.66
N THR A 93 -2.23 20.16 6.46
CA THR A 93 -2.34 20.05 7.92
C THR A 93 -3.44 19.07 8.33
N GLU A 94 -4.60 19.14 7.67
CA GLU A 94 -5.71 18.22 7.94
C GLU A 94 -5.40 16.78 7.50
N LEU A 95 -4.70 16.61 6.37
CA LEU A 95 -4.20 15.30 5.93
C LEU A 95 -3.28 14.67 6.97
N ASP A 96 -2.28 15.42 7.43
CA ASP A 96 -1.34 14.95 8.44
C ASP A 96 -2.07 14.62 9.75
N ARG A 97 -2.98 15.48 10.22
CA ARG A 97 -3.79 15.25 11.41
C ARG A 97 -4.56 13.92 11.34
N VAL A 98 -5.21 13.64 10.22
CA VAL A 98 -6.00 12.39 10.04
C VAL A 98 -5.10 11.16 9.99
N LEU A 99 -3.99 11.22 9.25
CA LEU A 99 -3.07 10.09 9.15
C LEU A 99 -2.36 9.80 10.48
N GLU A 100 -1.89 10.83 11.18
CA GLU A 100 -1.32 10.71 12.52
C GLU A 100 -2.33 10.12 13.50
N ASN A 101 -3.58 10.59 13.47
CA ASN A 101 -4.63 10.06 14.34
C ASN A 101 -4.88 8.56 14.11
N VAL A 102 -4.92 8.12 12.85
CA VAL A 102 -5.04 6.69 12.51
C VAL A 102 -3.85 5.91 13.07
N MET A 103 -2.63 6.41 12.89
CA MET A 103 -1.42 5.77 13.42
C MET A 103 -1.42 5.68 14.95
N ASN A 104 -1.84 6.75 15.62
CA ASN A 104 -1.96 6.83 17.08
C ASN A 104 -3.01 5.86 17.62
N LEU A 105 -4.17 5.78 16.98
CA LEU A 105 -5.25 4.87 17.38
C LEU A 105 -4.81 3.41 17.33
N GLU A 106 -4.04 3.00 16.33
CA GLU A 106 -3.52 1.64 16.26
C GLU A 106 -2.50 1.34 17.36
N THR A 107 -1.62 2.28 17.67
CA THR A 107 -0.70 2.14 18.82
C THR A 107 -1.46 2.08 20.15
N MET A 108 -2.52 2.90 20.33
CA MET A 108 -3.36 2.84 21.53
C MET A 108 -4.15 1.53 21.67
N LYS A 109 -4.42 0.84 20.56
CA LYS A 109 -4.96 -0.54 20.56
C LYS A 109 -3.91 -1.61 20.88
N GLY A 110 -2.65 -1.23 21.11
CA GLY A 110 -1.57 -2.15 21.44
C GLY A 110 -0.76 -2.65 20.23
N ALA A 111 -0.93 -2.07 19.03
CA ALA A 111 -0.13 -2.49 17.87
C ALA A 111 1.34 -2.08 18.04
N THR A 112 2.24 -3.07 17.93
CA THR A 112 3.69 -2.92 18.13
C THR A 112 4.50 -3.01 16.83
N GLY A 113 4.02 -3.68 15.80
CA GLY A 113 4.76 -3.80 14.53
C GLY A 113 4.98 -2.44 13.84
N GLU A 114 6.10 -2.22 13.16
CA GLU A 114 6.41 -0.89 12.58
C GLU A 114 5.49 -0.50 11.40
N TRP A 115 5.35 0.80 11.12
CA TRP A 115 4.70 1.28 9.90
C TRP A 115 5.66 1.23 8.72
N ILE A 116 5.68 0.10 8.03
CA ILE A 116 6.72 -0.23 7.04
C ILE A 116 6.34 0.09 5.60
N GLY A 117 5.06 0.29 5.30
CA GLY A 117 4.62 0.45 3.93
C GLY A 117 3.33 1.24 3.79
N VAL A 118 3.11 1.72 2.58
CA VAL A 118 1.89 2.42 2.20
C VAL A 118 1.32 1.82 0.91
N LEU A 119 0.05 1.43 0.94
CA LEU A 119 -0.70 0.93 -0.19
C LEU A 119 -1.73 1.99 -0.57
N GLY A 120 -1.72 2.42 -1.83
CA GLY A 120 -2.68 3.37 -2.35
C GLY A 120 -3.35 2.90 -3.62
N PHE A 121 -4.60 3.35 -3.85
CA PHE A 121 -5.28 3.20 -5.14
C PHE A 121 -5.67 4.56 -5.72
N SER A 122 -5.47 4.78 -7.02
CA SER A 122 -5.88 5.98 -7.74
C SER A 122 -5.37 7.26 -7.06
N GLN A 123 -6.26 8.15 -6.57
CA GLN A 123 -5.85 9.33 -5.79
C GLN A 123 -5.05 8.95 -4.52
N GLY A 124 -5.40 7.85 -3.84
CA GLY A 124 -4.65 7.34 -2.71
C GLY A 124 -3.26 6.82 -3.09
N ALA A 125 -3.06 6.33 -4.32
CA ALA A 125 -1.73 5.96 -4.83
C ALA A 125 -0.87 7.19 -5.12
N LYS A 126 -1.47 8.28 -5.65
CA LYS A 126 -0.78 9.57 -5.77
C LYS A 126 -0.35 10.08 -4.38
N LEU A 127 -1.25 10.06 -3.39
CA LEU A 127 -0.93 10.46 -2.03
C LEU A 127 0.17 9.57 -1.43
N ALA A 128 0.09 8.25 -1.59
CA ALA A 128 1.11 7.31 -1.12
C ALA A 128 2.50 7.64 -1.67
N ALA A 129 2.62 7.83 -2.99
CA ALA A 129 3.89 8.21 -3.62
C ALA A 129 4.40 9.57 -3.10
N SER A 130 3.49 10.52 -2.88
CA SER A 130 3.83 11.86 -2.37
C SER A 130 4.31 11.82 -0.92
N LEU A 131 3.71 10.98 -0.07
CA LEU A 131 4.15 10.75 1.31
C LEU A 131 5.53 10.09 1.36
N LEU A 132 5.79 9.11 0.49
CA LEU A 132 7.11 8.48 0.39
C LEU A 132 8.17 9.50 -0.03
N TYR A 133 7.87 10.32 -1.04
CA TYR A 133 8.79 11.37 -1.46
C TYR A 133 9.01 12.41 -0.35
N ARG A 134 7.96 12.82 0.36
CA ARG A 134 8.07 13.75 1.51
C ARG A 134 8.95 13.16 2.63
N GLN A 135 8.80 11.87 2.94
CA GLN A 135 9.67 11.16 3.89
C GLN A 135 11.13 11.12 3.42
N GLN A 136 11.38 10.88 2.12
CA GLN A 136 12.73 10.91 1.54
C GLN A 136 13.41 12.28 1.69
N GLN A 137 12.64 13.37 1.74
CA GLN A 137 13.14 14.72 2.03
C GLN A 137 13.32 15.01 3.53
N GLY A 138 13.18 14.01 4.40
CA GLY A 138 13.32 14.14 5.84
C GLY A 138 12.06 14.64 6.57
N ARG A 139 10.92 14.73 5.88
CA ARG A 139 9.64 15.18 6.45
C ARG A 139 8.63 14.01 6.44
N SER A 140 8.57 13.26 7.53
CA SER A 140 7.69 12.09 7.65
C SER A 140 6.54 12.32 8.63
N LEU A 141 5.51 11.48 8.52
CA LEU A 141 4.59 11.28 9.64
C LEU A 141 5.36 10.68 10.82
N SER A 142 5.03 11.08 12.04
CA SER A 142 5.80 10.86 13.27
C SER A 142 6.16 9.39 13.55
N LYS A 143 5.30 8.46 13.16
CA LYS A 143 5.49 7.00 13.35
C LYS A 143 5.82 6.26 12.06
N ALA A 144 5.85 6.95 10.92
CA ALA A 144 6.08 6.32 9.64
C ALA A 144 7.57 6.07 9.40
N ASN A 145 7.88 4.81 9.14
CA ASN A 145 9.15 4.37 8.59
C ASN A 145 8.85 3.62 7.29
N PHE A 146 8.22 4.31 6.33
CA PHE A 146 7.77 3.66 5.11
C PHE A 146 8.97 3.26 4.27
N ARG A 147 9.16 1.96 4.12
CA ARG A 147 10.23 1.35 3.35
C ARG A 147 9.84 1.04 1.92
N PHE A 148 8.54 0.90 1.66
CA PHE A 148 8.04 0.73 0.32
C PHE A 148 6.61 1.25 0.09
N GLY A 149 6.29 1.47 -1.19
CA GLY A 149 4.95 1.82 -1.67
C GLY A 149 4.33 0.75 -2.56
N ILE A 150 3.02 0.52 -2.42
CA ILE A 150 2.22 -0.29 -3.34
C ILE A 150 1.22 0.65 -4.04
N LEU A 151 1.49 0.96 -5.30
CA LEU A 151 0.82 2.02 -6.05
C LEU A 151 -0.06 1.43 -7.15
N LEU A 152 -1.36 1.32 -6.86
CA LEU A 152 -2.35 0.77 -7.78
C LEU A 152 -3.01 1.91 -8.57
N ALA A 153 -2.79 1.98 -9.89
CA ALA A 153 -3.36 3.01 -10.76
C ALA A 153 -3.09 4.47 -10.28
N GLY A 154 -1.92 4.74 -9.67
CA GLY A 154 -1.51 6.08 -9.26
C GLY A 154 -1.15 6.97 -10.44
N SER A 155 -1.34 8.28 -10.34
CA SER A 155 -1.04 9.22 -11.44
C SER A 155 0.01 10.25 -11.04
N ALA A 156 0.78 10.72 -12.02
CA ALA A 156 1.61 11.90 -11.89
C ALA A 156 0.78 13.21 -11.99
N PRO A 157 1.38 14.38 -11.69
CA PRO A 157 2.58 14.52 -10.87
C PRO A 157 2.31 14.11 -9.41
N LEU A 158 3.38 13.98 -8.61
CA LEU A 158 3.27 13.94 -7.15
C LEU A 158 2.51 15.18 -6.66
N ALA A 159 1.79 15.04 -5.56
CA ALA A 159 1.17 16.18 -4.90
C ALA A 159 2.24 16.93 -4.10
N THR A 160 2.26 18.26 -4.21
CA THR A 160 3.07 19.11 -3.34
C THR A 160 2.39 19.15 -1.98
N LEU A 161 2.90 18.34 -1.04
CA LEU A 161 2.40 18.23 0.34
C LEU A 161 3.16 19.16 1.30
N ASP A 162 3.90 20.13 0.76
CA ASP A 162 4.67 21.09 1.53
C ASP A 162 4.86 22.34 0.66
N PRO A 163 4.26 23.48 1.03
CA PRO A 163 4.31 24.70 0.22
C PRO A 163 5.71 25.31 0.15
N ASP A 164 6.61 24.98 1.08
CA ASP A 164 8.00 25.43 1.08
C ASP A 164 8.92 24.48 0.30
N CYS A 165 8.36 23.42 -0.27
CA CYS A 165 9.10 22.41 -1.03
C CYS A 165 8.71 22.47 -2.50
N ASP A 166 9.55 23.10 -3.32
CA ASP A 166 9.41 23.02 -4.76
C ASP A 166 9.58 21.57 -5.22
N LEU A 167 8.54 20.98 -5.82
CA LEU A 167 8.70 19.78 -6.64
C LEU A 167 9.42 20.18 -7.93
N TYR A 168 10.75 20.17 -7.91
CA TYR A 168 11.52 20.49 -9.10
C TYR A 168 11.28 19.46 -10.22
N PRO A 169 11.29 19.88 -11.50
CA PRO A 169 11.41 18.95 -12.61
C PRO A 169 12.63 18.03 -12.39
N GLY A 170 12.39 16.75 -12.09
CA GLY A 170 13.45 15.81 -11.69
C GLY A 170 13.37 15.32 -10.24
N SER A 171 12.33 15.63 -9.47
CA SER A 171 12.02 14.93 -8.23
C SER A 171 11.90 13.41 -8.46
N VAL A 172 12.94 12.67 -8.07
CA VAL A 172 12.98 11.21 -8.21
C VAL A 172 12.62 10.56 -6.87
N LEU A 173 11.53 9.79 -6.86
CA LEU A 173 11.20 8.91 -5.74
C LEU A 173 12.14 7.69 -5.75
N SER A 174 13.00 7.57 -4.74
CA SER A 174 14.01 6.51 -4.61
C SER A 174 13.64 5.41 -3.61
N ILE A 175 12.73 5.70 -2.68
CA ILE A 175 12.13 4.67 -1.82
C ILE A 175 11.42 3.64 -2.71
N PRO A 176 11.65 2.33 -2.49
CA PRO A 176 11.10 1.30 -3.36
C PRO A 176 9.58 1.32 -3.55
N THR A 177 9.13 1.03 -4.76
CA THR A 177 7.71 1.02 -5.10
C THR A 177 7.35 -0.15 -6.00
N ILE A 178 6.13 -0.67 -5.83
CA ILE A 178 5.47 -1.57 -6.79
C ILE A 178 4.37 -0.77 -7.46
N HIS A 179 4.42 -0.69 -8.78
CA HIS A 179 3.38 -0.08 -9.60
C HIS A 179 2.55 -1.18 -10.25
N MET A 180 1.23 -1.06 -10.16
CA MET A 180 0.33 -1.97 -10.87
C MET A 180 -0.61 -1.21 -11.80
N HIS A 181 -0.50 -1.48 -13.10
CA HIS A 181 -1.21 -0.75 -14.15
C HIS A 181 -2.20 -1.67 -14.88
N GLY A 182 -3.47 -1.26 -14.94
CA GLY A 182 -4.44 -1.87 -15.84
C GLY A 182 -4.20 -1.39 -17.28
N LEU A 183 -4.01 -2.31 -18.22
CA LEU A 183 -3.76 -1.97 -19.62
C LEU A 183 -4.95 -1.30 -20.32
N HIS A 184 -6.15 -1.43 -19.77
CA HIS A 184 -7.39 -0.80 -20.25
C HIS A 184 -7.84 0.38 -19.38
N ASP A 185 -6.95 0.92 -18.55
CA ASP A 185 -7.18 2.14 -17.79
C ASP A 185 -7.05 3.38 -18.68
N SER A 186 -8.05 4.25 -18.69
CA SER A 186 -8.00 5.51 -19.44
C SER A 186 -6.90 6.47 -18.94
N GLY A 187 -6.48 6.30 -17.68
CA GLY A 187 -5.39 7.02 -17.04
C GLY A 187 -4.00 6.42 -17.24
N LEU A 188 -3.83 5.33 -18.02
CA LEU A 188 -2.58 4.58 -18.14
C LEU A 188 -1.34 5.44 -18.43
N HIS A 189 -1.48 6.45 -19.31
CA HIS A 189 -0.39 7.37 -19.63
C HIS A 189 0.12 8.11 -18.39
N ARG A 190 -0.77 8.52 -17.47
CA ARG A 190 -0.40 9.18 -16.19
C ARG A 190 0.20 8.20 -15.19
N HIS A 191 -0.18 6.93 -15.23
CA HIS A 191 0.43 5.89 -14.40
C HIS A 191 1.88 5.64 -14.80
N ARG A 192 2.13 5.56 -16.11
CA ARG A 192 3.48 5.45 -16.67
C ARG A 192 4.34 6.68 -16.39
N GLN A 193 3.77 7.88 -16.39
CA GLN A 193 4.48 9.08 -15.95
C GLN A 193 4.90 9.02 -14.47
N LEU A 194 4.03 8.53 -13.57
CA LEU A 194 4.38 8.36 -12.16
C LEU A 194 5.47 7.31 -11.96
N TYR A 195 5.40 6.21 -12.72
CA TYR A 195 6.46 5.21 -12.73
C TYR A 195 7.80 5.80 -13.22
N ALA A 196 7.76 6.62 -14.27
CA ALA A 196 8.95 7.29 -14.80
C ALA A 196 9.56 8.33 -13.84
N SER A 197 8.79 8.86 -12.89
CA SER A 197 9.32 9.72 -11.81
C SER A 197 9.91 8.94 -10.62
N CYS A 198 9.95 7.61 -10.69
CA CYS A 198 10.58 6.77 -9.68
C CYS A 198 11.96 6.29 -10.15
N ARG A 199 12.87 6.03 -9.21
CA ARG A 199 14.20 5.49 -9.50
C ARG A 199 14.06 4.08 -10.08
N ARG A 200 14.70 3.83 -11.22
CA ARG A 200 14.48 2.58 -11.99
C ARG A 200 14.94 1.30 -11.29
N ASP A 201 15.94 1.40 -10.43
CA ASP A 201 16.49 0.28 -9.65
C ASP A 201 15.60 -0.12 -8.46
N THR A 202 14.71 0.77 -7.99
CA THR A 202 13.82 0.50 -6.85
C THR A 202 12.33 0.48 -7.20
N ALA A 203 11.95 0.84 -8.43
CA ALA A 203 10.57 0.80 -8.90
C ALA A 203 10.29 -0.45 -9.74
N LYS A 204 9.43 -1.35 -9.23
CA LYS A 204 8.94 -2.54 -9.94
C LYS A 204 7.60 -2.23 -10.63
N LEU A 205 7.39 -2.75 -11.83
CA LEU A 205 6.16 -2.56 -12.62
C LEU A 205 5.48 -3.90 -12.93
N LEU A 206 4.19 -3.97 -12.62
CA LEU A 206 3.28 -5.05 -13.02
C LEU A 206 2.18 -4.47 -13.90
N GLU A 207 1.96 -5.07 -15.06
CA GLU A 207 0.85 -4.74 -15.96
C GLU A 207 -0.12 -5.92 -16.04
N TRP A 208 -1.42 -5.63 -16.11
CA TRP A 208 -2.45 -6.67 -16.17
C TRP A 208 -3.61 -6.26 -17.08
N ASP A 209 -4.33 -7.26 -17.57
CA ASP A 209 -5.52 -7.12 -18.41
C ASP A 209 -6.73 -6.64 -17.55
N GLY A 210 -6.74 -5.34 -17.25
CA GLY A 210 -7.70 -4.72 -16.37
C GLY A 210 -7.91 -3.23 -16.62
N HIS A 211 -9.01 -2.70 -16.08
CA HIS A 211 -9.38 -1.29 -16.10
C HIS A 211 -8.94 -0.58 -14.81
N HIS A 212 -9.51 0.61 -14.54
CA HIS A 212 -9.30 1.40 -13.33
C HIS A 212 -9.91 0.78 -12.06
N ARG A 213 -9.35 -0.33 -11.59
CA ARG A 213 -9.81 -1.04 -10.38
C ARG A 213 -8.68 -1.80 -9.69
N VAL A 214 -8.92 -2.18 -8.44
CA VAL A 214 -8.06 -3.16 -7.74
C VAL A 214 -8.24 -4.55 -8.37
N PRO A 215 -7.16 -5.32 -8.62
CA PRO A 215 -7.26 -6.67 -9.16
C PRO A 215 -8.04 -7.61 -8.25
N ILE A 216 -8.90 -8.43 -8.86
CA ILE A 216 -9.79 -9.36 -8.14
C ILE A 216 -9.45 -10.81 -8.45
N LYS A 217 -9.09 -11.11 -9.71
CA LYS A 217 -8.82 -12.48 -10.14
C LYS A 217 -7.47 -12.93 -9.60
N THR A 218 -7.41 -14.16 -9.08
CA THR A 218 -6.20 -14.74 -8.49
C THR A 218 -4.99 -14.66 -9.43
N LYS A 219 -5.17 -14.91 -10.73
CA LYS A 219 -4.09 -14.84 -11.73
C LYS A 219 -3.39 -13.48 -11.78
N ASP A 220 -4.14 -12.40 -11.58
CA ASP A 220 -3.63 -11.03 -11.66
C ASP A 220 -3.11 -10.57 -10.29
N LEU A 221 -3.65 -11.13 -9.21
CA LEU A 221 -3.31 -10.78 -7.84
C LEU A 221 -2.05 -11.47 -7.32
N LEU A 222 -1.80 -12.73 -7.70
CA LEU A 222 -0.65 -13.50 -7.21
C LEU A 222 0.70 -12.85 -7.53
N PRO A 223 0.94 -12.31 -8.75
CA PRO A 223 2.18 -11.57 -9.03
C PRO A 223 2.38 -10.37 -8.11
N LEU A 224 1.30 -9.63 -7.80
CA LEU A 224 1.36 -8.51 -6.85
C LEU A 224 1.72 -8.99 -5.44
N VAL A 225 1.06 -10.06 -4.97
CA VAL A 225 1.32 -10.65 -3.64
C VAL A 225 2.77 -11.10 -3.51
N GLN A 226 3.30 -11.79 -4.53
CA GLN A 226 4.69 -12.21 -4.56
C GLN A 226 5.64 -11.02 -4.48
N GLN A 227 5.41 -9.99 -5.29
CA GLN A 227 6.25 -8.80 -5.29
C GLN A 227 6.23 -8.03 -3.96
N ILE A 228 5.10 -8.02 -3.25
CA ILE A 228 5.00 -7.41 -1.92
C ILE A 228 5.90 -8.15 -0.92
N ARG A 229 5.93 -9.49 -0.96
CA ARG A 229 6.78 -10.29 -0.08
C ARG A 229 8.26 -10.07 -0.37
N GLU A 230 8.64 -10.18 -1.64
CA GLU A 230 10.03 -9.94 -2.07
C GLU A 230 10.50 -8.54 -1.64
N LEU A 231 9.65 -7.52 -1.84
CA LEU A 231 10.03 -6.16 -1.48
C LEU A 231 10.11 -5.94 0.04
N ALA A 232 9.23 -6.60 0.81
CA ALA A 232 9.31 -6.56 2.26
C ALA A 232 10.58 -7.25 2.78
N GLU A 233 10.98 -8.37 2.18
CA GLU A 233 12.26 -9.03 2.50
C GLU A 233 13.46 -8.15 2.13
N ASP A 234 13.49 -7.60 0.91
CA ASP A 234 14.57 -6.74 0.39
C ASP A 234 14.78 -5.46 1.22
N THR A 235 13.73 -4.96 1.87
CA THR A 235 13.76 -3.73 2.67
C THR A 235 13.90 -3.99 4.18
N ASP A 236 14.23 -5.23 4.55
CA ASP A 236 14.32 -5.70 5.94
C ASP A 236 13.00 -5.51 6.71
N ALA A 237 11.87 -5.43 5.99
CA ALA A 237 10.55 -5.09 6.50
C ALA A 237 9.86 -6.16 7.35
N GLY A 238 10.61 -7.22 7.63
CA GLY A 238 10.33 -8.17 8.67
C GLY A 238 10.72 -9.56 8.21
N TRP A 239 11.94 -9.97 8.55
CA TRP A 239 12.27 -11.36 8.90
C TRP A 239 13.44 -11.32 9.88
N THR A 240 13.18 -11.26 11.19
CA THR A 240 14.18 -11.73 12.14
C THR A 240 14.26 -13.24 11.97
N SER A 241 15.18 -13.69 11.11
CA SER A 241 15.42 -15.10 10.77
C SER A 241 15.41 -15.98 12.03
N SER A 242 14.29 -16.66 12.24
CA SER A 242 14.16 -17.78 13.18
C SER A 242 13.48 -18.97 12.50
N PHE A 243 13.71 -19.15 11.20
CA PHE A 243 13.41 -20.40 10.49
C PHE A 243 14.43 -20.59 9.37
N SER A 244 15.65 -21.02 9.74
CA SER A 244 16.46 -21.80 8.81
C SER A 244 15.78 -23.15 8.62
N VAL A 245 15.08 -23.33 7.50
CA VAL A 245 14.85 -24.67 6.98
C VAL A 245 16.21 -25.11 6.41
N ALA A 246 16.97 -25.82 7.22
CA ALA A 246 18.12 -26.57 6.74
C ALA A 246 17.60 -27.56 5.68
N LEU A 247 17.87 -27.25 4.41
CA LEU A 247 17.84 -28.23 3.34
C LEU A 247 19.00 -29.18 3.59
N ASP A 248 18.74 -30.19 4.41
CA ASP A 248 19.66 -31.28 4.73
C ASP A 248 19.74 -32.20 3.51
N LEU A 249 20.52 -31.78 2.50
CA LEU A 249 20.92 -32.64 1.39
C LEU A 249 21.92 -33.66 1.92
N LYS A 250 21.41 -34.79 2.42
CA LYS A 250 22.26 -35.97 2.68
C LYS A 250 22.79 -36.52 1.36
N PRO A 251 24.11 -36.75 1.23
CA PRO A 251 24.65 -37.46 0.08
C PRO A 251 24.25 -38.95 0.16
N LEU A 252 23.74 -39.48 -0.94
CA LEU A 252 23.56 -40.91 -1.18
C LEU A 252 24.95 -41.56 -1.21
N VAL A 253 25.34 -42.21 -0.11
CA VAL A 253 26.44 -43.16 -0.09
C VAL A 253 25.90 -44.48 -0.62
N SER A 254 26.40 -44.90 -1.79
CA SER A 254 26.15 -46.22 -2.36
C SER A 254 26.98 -47.26 -1.62
N CYS A 255 26.35 -48.11 -0.82
CA CYS A 255 26.94 -49.38 -0.40
C CYS A 255 26.75 -50.39 -1.53
N LEU A 256 27.85 -50.79 -2.17
CA LEU A 256 27.98 -52.05 -2.90
C LEU A 256 29.24 -52.73 -2.38
N GLU A 257 29.09 -53.48 -1.29
CA GLU A 257 29.92 -54.64 -1.01
C GLU A 257 29.12 -55.86 -1.45
N VAL A 258 29.65 -56.59 -2.42
CA VAL A 258 29.26 -57.95 -2.76
C VAL A 258 30.48 -58.81 -2.51
N GLU A 259 30.48 -59.54 -1.40
CA GLU A 259 31.30 -60.75 -1.23
C GLU A 259 30.40 -61.94 -1.54
N VAL A 260 30.69 -62.67 -2.63
CA VAL A 260 31.12 -64.09 -2.67
C VAL A 260 31.90 -64.30 -3.97
#